data_AF-A0A3D3BV92-F1
#
_entry.id   AF-A0A3D3BV92-F1
#
_cell.length_a   1.000
_cell.length_b   1.000
_cell.length_c   1.000
_cell.angle_alpha   90.00
_cell.angle_beta   90.00
_cell.angle_gamma   90.00
#
_symmetry.space_group_name_H-M   'P 1'
#
loop_
_entity.id
_entity.type
_entity.pdbx_description
1 polymer ?
#
loop_
_entity_poly.entity_id
_entity_poly.type
_entity_poly.pdbx_seq_one_letter_code
_entity_poly.pdbx_strand_id
1 'polypeptide(L)' 'LQFANKIARPIVRQIQQQEPDYYGSDCPVAGKHIENNLETEQSTVHPIDLLRLAYGL' A
#
# COMPACT_ATOMS: atom_id res chain seq x y z
N LEU A 1 -16.19 -6.46 -7.54
CA LEU A 1 -14.92 -6.39 -6.76
C LEU A 1 -14.37 -7.74 -6.30
N GLN A 2 -15.15 -8.84 -6.26
CA GLN A 2 -14.73 -10.14 -5.72
C GLN A 2 -13.37 -10.65 -6.24
N PHE A 3 -13.17 -10.69 -7.56
CA PHE A 3 -11.92 -11.18 -8.15
C PHE A 3 -10.74 -10.24 -7.89
N ALA A 4 -10.96 -8.93 -8.01
CA ALA A 4 -9.94 -7.92 -7.73
C ALA A 4 -9.46 -8.01 -6.26
N ASN A 5 -10.39 -8.10 -5.30
CA ASN A 5 -10.04 -8.23 -3.88
C ASN A 5 -9.30 -9.55 -3.60
N LYS A 6 -9.62 -10.64 -4.31
CA LYS A 6 -8.87 -11.90 -4.20
C LYS A 6 -7.40 -11.74 -4.61
N ILE A 7 -7.12 -10.90 -5.62
CA ILE A 7 -5.75 -10.59 -6.07
C ILE A 7 -5.01 -9.72 -5.05
N ALA A 8 -5.68 -8.75 -4.41
CA ALA A 8 -5.06 -7.87 -3.41
C ALA A 8 -4.79 -8.55 -2.05
N ARG A 9 -5.56 -9.60 -1.70
CA ARG A 9 -5.45 -10.32 -0.41
C ARG A 9 -4.04 -10.68 0.07
N PRO A 10 -3.14 -11.29 -0.74
CA PRO A 10 -1.80 -11.63 -0.27
C PRO A 10 -0.99 -10.40 0.17
N ILE A 11 -1.11 -9.29 -0.56
CA ILE A 11 -0.42 -8.03 -0.26
C ILE A 11 -0.99 -7.40 1.02
N VAL A 12 -2.32 -7.30 1.12
CA VAL A 12 -3.00 -6.76 2.33
C VAL A 12 -2.61 -7.55 3.57
N ARG A 13 -2.62 -8.90 3.48
CA ARG A 13 -2.19 -9.76 4.58
C ARG A 13 -0.75 -9.51 4.97
N GLN A 14 0.15 -9.31 4.01
CA GLN A 14 1.55 -9.04 4.29
C GLN A 14 1.74 -7.70 5.02
N ILE A 15 1.04 -6.64 4.59
CA ILE A 15 1.08 -5.33 5.25
C ILE A 15 0.57 -5.43 6.68
N GLN A 16 -0.57 -6.10 6.91
CA GLN A 16 -1.14 -6.30 8.25
C GLN A 16 -0.22 -7.11 9.17
N GLN A 17 0.53 -8.09 8.64
CA GLN A 17 1.41 -8.93 9.44
C GLN A 17 2.77 -8.30 9.74
N GLN A 18 3.27 -7.48 8.81
CA GLN A 18 4.58 -6.84 8.94
C GLN A 18 4.51 -5.49 9.65
N GLU A 19 3.32 -4.88 9.69
CA GLU A 19 3.07 -3.55 10.26
C GLU A 19 4.15 -2.53 9.82
N PRO A 20 4.44 -2.41 8.51
CA PRO A 20 5.52 -1.55 8.06
C PRO A 20 5.17 -0.08 8.27
N ASP A 21 6.16 0.76 8.55
CA ASP A 21 5.97 2.22 8.63
C ASP A 21 5.38 2.77 7.32
N TYR A 22 5.82 2.21 6.19
CA TYR A 22 5.36 2.60 4.86
C TYR A 22 5.12 1.39 3.95
N TYR A 23 4.08 1.47 3.14
CA TYR A 23 3.87 0.64 1.95
C TYR A 23 3.51 1.55 0.78
N GLY A 24 3.74 1.10 -0.45
CA GLY A 24 3.59 1.97 -1.61
C GLY A 24 3.21 1.26 -2.90
N SER A 25 2.71 2.06 -3.84
CA SER A 25 2.47 1.65 -5.23
C SER A 25 2.77 2.83 -6.16
N ASP A 26 3.42 2.54 -7.28
CA ASP A 26 3.64 3.47 -8.39
C ASP A 26 2.34 3.77 -9.16
N CYS A 27 1.38 2.84 -9.14
CA CYS A 27 0.07 3.01 -9.75
C CYS A 27 -0.95 3.54 -8.73
N PRO A 28 -1.53 4.75 -8.93
CA PRO A 28 -2.52 5.31 -8.01
C PRO A 28 -3.76 4.42 -7.82
N VAL A 29 -4.18 3.72 -8.88
CA VAL A 29 -5.34 2.82 -8.84
C VAL A 29 -5.02 1.58 -8.00
N ALA A 30 -3.83 1.01 -8.12
CA ALA A 30 -3.42 -0.15 -7.34
C ALA A 30 -3.22 0.22 -5.87
N GLY A 31 -2.57 1.36 -5.58
CA GLY A 31 -2.45 1.91 -4.24
C GLY A 31 -3.81 2.10 -3.57
N LYS A 32 -4.74 2.78 -4.25
CA LYS A 32 -6.10 2.98 -3.71
C LYS A 32 -6.87 1.68 -3.54
N HIS A 33 -6.63 0.69 -4.39
CA HIS A 33 -7.25 -0.63 -4.26
C HIS A 33 -6.73 -1.38 -3.04
N ILE A 34 -5.44 -1.28 -2.72
CA ILE A 34 -4.85 -1.84 -1.50
C ILE A 34 -5.41 -1.12 -0.26
N GLU A 35 -5.44 0.22 -0.25
CA GLU A 35 -6.04 1.03 0.83
C GLU A 35 -7.49 0.59 1.14
N ASN A 36 -8.32 0.44 0.10
CA ASN A 36 -9.73 0.05 0.27
C ASN A 36 -9.91 -1.37 0.84
N ASN A 37 -8.86 -2.21 0.82
CA ASN A 37 -8.89 -3.54 1.40
C ASN A 37 -8.12 -3.63 2.73
N LEU A 38 -7.43 -2.57 3.14
CA LEU A 38 -6.77 -2.50 4.44
C LEU A 38 -7.77 -2.12 5.53
N GLU A 39 -7.58 -2.70 6.71
CA GLU A 39 -8.35 -2.39 7.93
C GLU A 39 -7.63 -1.34 8.79
N THR A 40 -6.77 -0.52 8.18
CA THR A 40 -5.97 0.52 8.84
C THR A 40 -6.15 1.85 8.13
N GLU A 41 -5.85 2.96 8.81
CA GLU A 41 -5.87 4.31 8.22
C GLU A 41 -4.58 4.63 7.43
N GLN A 42 -3.64 3.66 7.33
CA GLN A 42 -2.39 3.86 6.63
C GLN A 42 -2.63 4.02 5.13
N SER A 43 -2.22 5.15 4.57
CA SER A 43 -2.35 5.44 3.14
C SER A 43 -1.15 4.92 2.34
N THR A 44 -1.36 4.63 1.07
CA THR A 44 -0.29 4.23 0.17
C THR A 44 0.63 5.40 -0.13
N VAL A 45 1.93 5.15 -0.15
CA VAL A 45 2.93 6.18 -0.47
C VAL A 45 3.47 5.93 -1.88
N HIS A 46 3.57 6.97 -2.70
CA HIS A 46 4.19 6.84 -4.00
C HIS A 46 5.71 6.59 -3.84
N PRO A 47 6.33 5.68 -4.62
CA PRO A 47 7.75 5.35 -4.45
C PRO A 47 8.71 6.54 -4.54
N ILE A 48 8.37 7.57 -5.33
CA ILE A 48 9.16 8.81 -5.40
C ILE A 48 9.14 9.57 -4.07
N ASP A 49 8.04 9.55 -3.33
CA ASP A 49 7.97 10.21 -2.02
C ASP A 49 8.78 9.42 -0.97
N LEU A 50 8.81 8.09 -1.06
CA LEU A 50 9.71 7.27 -0.24
C LEU A 50 11.18 7.57 -0.52
N LEU A 51 11.54 7.81 -1.78
CA LEU A 51 12.90 8.26 -2.12
C LEU A 51 13.18 9.64 -1.50
N ARG A 52 12.26 10.60 -1.58
CA ARG A 52 12.43 11.92 -0.93
C ARG A 52 12.71 11.77 0.56
N LEU A 53 11.92 10.96 1.27
CA LEU A 53 12.14 10.65 2.68
C LEU A 53 13.52 10.05 2.94
N ALA A 54 13.97 9.09 2.12
CA ALA A 54 15.28 8.45 2.27
C ALA A 54 16.46 9.43 2.06
N TYR A 55 16.28 10.44 1.21
CA TYR A 55 17.28 11.49 0.98
C TYR A 55 17.12 12.71 1.90
N GLY A 56 16.12 12.72 2.79
CA GLY A 56 15.85 13.85 3.70
C GLY A 56 15.32 15.10 2.98
N LEU A 57 14.59 14.93 1.88
CA LEU A 57 13.98 15.98 1.06
C LEU A 57 12.50 16.20 1.38
#